data_AF-A0A851GDZ5-F1
#
_entry.id   AF-A0A851GDZ5-F1
#
_cell.length_a   1.000
_cell.length_b   1.000
_cell.length_c   1.000
_cell.angle_alpha   90.00
_cell.angle_beta   90.00
_cell.angle_gamma   90.00
#
_symmetry.space_group_name_H-M   'P 1'
#
loop_
_entity.id
_entity.type
_entity.pdbx_description
1 polymer ?
#
loop_
_entity_poly.entity_id
_entity_poly.type
_entity_poly.pdbx_seq_one_letter_code
_entity_poly.pdbx_strand_id
1 'polypeptide(L)'
;MNTKATITALAVVSLGISAAQASTIAWGGGDGNWNTEGVADAGWSGGTSPTMDGTDDAVINGGTVSYDAGALGDLGAGWGSSHLTLNGGVLTQSTTHWSVFDGSGTFTIAGGTFNSAADRVQIGASGTDTAQFVMTSGSFIHTGSEVAVRGGNTFTVSGGSMSANFFSLGDFGLATIDVAGGTVRLNDGSSGGGFYIGTAGSAINLTAAGVFNIGNTNIADATANYLDTDRVVFGMDGNNALLQVVDDGAGGVNISAVPEPTSAALLGLGGVALILRRRK
;
A
#
# COMPACT_ATOMS: atom_id res chain seq x y z
N MET A 1 -31.20 -40.31 -60.70
CA MET A 1 -30.19 -40.40 -59.62
C MET A 1 -30.38 -39.20 -58.73
N ASN A 2 -30.91 -39.38 -57.52
CA ASN A 2 -31.14 -38.28 -56.57
C ASN A 2 -29.96 -38.21 -55.60
N THR A 3 -29.15 -37.16 -55.74
CA THR A 3 -28.08 -36.83 -54.80
C THR A 3 -28.72 -36.25 -53.53
N LYS A 4 -28.65 -36.98 -52.41
CA LYS A 4 -29.02 -36.44 -51.10
C LYS A 4 -27.84 -35.62 -50.58
N ALA A 5 -28.01 -34.31 -50.46
CA ALA A 5 -27.07 -33.44 -49.75
C ALA A 5 -27.35 -33.55 -48.24
N THR A 6 -26.39 -34.04 -47.48
CA THR A 6 -26.42 -33.99 -46.02
C THR A 6 -26.02 -32.57 -45.60
N ILE A 7 -26.97 -31.80 -45.07
CA ILE A 7 -26.70 -30.49 -44.46
C ILE A 7 -26.36 -30.76 -43.00
N THR A 8 -25.09 -30.60 -42.63
CA THR A 8 -24.68 -30.54 -41.22
C THR A 8 -24.97 -29.13 -40.72
N ALA A 9 -26.11 -28.96 -40.04
CA ALA A 9 -26.39 -27.73 -39.31
C ALA A 9 -25.53 -27.72 -38.04
N LEU A 10 -24.47 -26.90 -38.03
CA LEU A 10 -23.74 -26.59 -36.81
C LEU A 10 -24.61 -25.62 -35.99
N ALA A 11 -25.34 -26.15 -35.02
CA ALA A 11 -26.00 -25.32 -34.02
C ALA A 11 -24.92 -24.66 -33.15
N VAL A 12 -24.58 -23.42 -33.46
CA VAL A 12 -23.87 -22.57 -32.50
C VAL A 12 -24.88 -22.25 -31.42
N VAL A 13 -24.91 -23.09 -30.38
CA VAL A 13 -25.47 -22.67 -29.09
C VAL A 13 -24.61 -21.50 -28.68
N SER A 14 -25.19 -20.30 -28.64
CA SER A 14 -24.55 -19.17 -27.98
C SER A 14 -24.16 -19.65 -26.59
N LEU A 15 -22.89 -19.93 -26.38
CA LEU A 15 -22.35 -20.06 -25.04
C LEU A 15 -22.70 -18.73 -24.39
N GLY A 16 -23.66 -18.76 -23.47
CA GLY A 16 -23.88 -17.70 -22.51
C GLY A 16 -22.63 -17.64 -21.64
N ILE A 17 -21.53 -17.15 -22.20
CA ILE A 17 -20.43 -16.60 -21.43
C ILE A 17 -21.01 -15.30 -20.88
N SER A 18 -21.73 -15.40 -19.78
CA SER A 18 -21.78 -14.29 -18.83
C SER A 18 -20.38 -14.21 -18.22
N ALA A 19 -19.41 -13.70 -19.00
CA ALA A 19 -18.33 -12.99 -18.36
C ALA A 19 -19.03 -11.77 -17.77
N ALA A 20 -19.36 -11.83 -16.47
CA ALA A 20 -19.67 -10.63 -15.72
C ALA A 20 -18.39 -9.79 -15.80
N GLN A 21 -18.31 -8.95 -16.84
CA GLN A 21 -17.23 -7.98 -16.96
C GLN A 21 -17.59 -6.88 -15.96
N ALA A 22 -16.72 -6.66 -14.98
CA ALA A 22 -16.88 -5.54 -14.07
C ALA A 22 -16.98 -4.26 -14.90
N SER A 23 -17.95 -3.40 -14.57
CA SER A 23 -18.11 -2.14 -15.27
C SER A 23 -17.09 -1.13 -14.72
N THR A 24 -16.24 -0.56 -15.58
CA THR A 24 -15.27 0.43 -15.13
C THR A 24 -15.92 1.82 -15.07
N ILE A 25 -16.02 2.38 -13.88
CA ILE A 25 -16.59 3.69 -13.60
C ILE A 25 -15.45 4.65 -13.23
N ALA A 26 -15.33 5.76 -13.96
CA ALA A 26 -14.19 6.68 -13.85
C ALA A 26 -14.57 8.03 -13.26
N TRP A 27 -13.77 8.55 -12.33
CA TRP A 27 -13.82 9.93 -11.88
C TRP A 27 -13.03 10.80 -12.85
N GLY A 28 -13.75 11.67 -13.56
CA GLY A 28 -13.22 12.46 -14.67
C GLY A 28 -12.46 13.72 -14.26
N GLY A 29 -12.58 14.16 -12.99
CA GLY A 29 -11.92 15.34 -12.45
C GLY A 29 -12.83 16.21 -11.57
N GLY A 30 -12.26 17.29 -11.01
CA GLY A 30 -12.95 18.15 -10.03
C GLY A 30 -12.92 17.58 -8.62
N ASP A 31 -13.35 18.38 -7.65
CA ASP A 31 -13.45 17.96 -6.25
C ASP A 31 -14.88 17.49 -5.95
N GLY A 32 -15.00 16.36 -5.24
CA GLY A 32 -16.29 15.81 -4.86
C GLY A 32 -16.17 14.69 -3.84
N ASN A 33 -17.29 14.04 -3.56
CA ASN A 33 -17.38 13.00 -2.56
C ASN A 33 -17.65 11.65 -3.22
N TRP A 34 -17.00 10.61 -2.73
CA TRP A 34 -17.49 9.26 -2.94
C TRP A 34 -18.72 9.09 -2.05
N ASN A 35 -19.91 9.28 -2.63
CA ASN A 35 -21.18 9.14 -1.93
C ASN A 35 -21.62 7.67 -1.84
N THR A 36 -22.70 7.39 -1.12
CA THR A 36 -23.31 6.06 -1.02
C THR A 36 -23.39 5.38 -2.39
N GLU A 37 -22.97 4.13 -2.44
CA GLU A 37 -22.90 3.29 -3.64
C GLU A 37 -24.20 3.33 -4.46
N GLY A 38 -24.07 3.47 -5.78
CA GLY A 38 -25.21 3.51 -6.69
C GLY A 38 -26.04 4.81 -6.64
N VAL A 39 -25.61 5.84 -5.90
CA VAL A 39 -26.28 7.14 -5.87
C VAL A 39 -25.74 8.02 -6.99
N ALA A 40 -26.64 8.79 -7.61
CA ALA A 40 -26.26 9.64 -8.72
C ALA A 40 -25.31 10.76 -8.30
N ASP A 41 -24.14 10.85 -8.94
CA ASP A 41 -23.11 11.84 -8.67
C ASP A 41 -22.49 12.32 -9.98
N ALA A 42 -22.36 13.63 -10.11
CA ALA A 42 -21.83 14.27 -11.31
C ALA A 42 -20.32 14.05 -11.51
N GLY A 43 -19.58 13.63 -10.48
CA GLY A 43 -18.14 13.38 -10.60
C GLY A 43 -17.77 12.02 -11.21
N TRP A 44 -18.67 11.03 -11.16
CA TRP A 44 -18.48 9.72 -11.81
C TRP A 44 -19.01 9.74 -13.25
N SER A 45 -18.19 9.31 -14.21
CA SER A 45 -18.59 9.16 -15.60
C SER A 45 -19.62 8.04 -15.72
N GLY A 46 -20.86 8.37 -16.05
CA GLY A 46 -22.00 7.43 -16.00
C GLY A 46 -23.03 7.79 -14.93
N GLY A 47 -22.69 8.72 -14.04
CA GLY A 47 -23.63 9.44 -13.22
C GLY A 47 -23.99 8.76 -11.91
N THR A 48 -23.38 7.64 -11.52
CA THR A 48 -23.52 6.99 -10.19
C THR A 48 -22.17 6.59 -9.62
N SER A 49 -22.04 6.58 -8.29
CA SER A 49 -20.86 5.99 -7.64
C SER A 49 -20.79 4.47 -7.87
N PRO A 50 -19.59 3.90 -8.02
CA PRO A 50 -19.42 2.46 -8.23
C PRO A 50 -19.91 1.67 -7.01
N THR A 51 -20.56 0.53 -7.25
CA THR A 51 -21.11 -0.31 -6.17
C THR A 51 -20.09 -1.19 -5.48
N MET A 52 -18.89 -1.34 -6.08
CA MET A 52 -17.76 -2.07 -5.52
C MET A 52 -18.14 -3.37 -4.78
N ASP A 53 -18.99 -4.21 -5.38
CA ASP A 53 -19.48 -5.47 -4.82
C ASP A 53 -19.03 -6.69 -5.65
N GLY A 54 -17.97 -6.51 -6.44
CA GLY A 54 -17.50 -7.43 -7.46
C GLY A 54 -18.06 -7.16 -8.86
N THR A 55 -18.98 -6.21 -9.01
CA THR A 55 -19.59 -5.88 -10.31
C THR A 55 -19.06 -4.61 -10.98
N ASP A 56 -18.39 -3.75 -10.23
CA ASP A 56 -17.83 -2.48 -10.72
C ASP A 56 -16.35 -2.35 -10.36
N ASP A 57 -15.59 -1.70 -11.24
CA ASP A 57 -14.25 -1.20 -10.97
C ASP A 57 -14.28 0.32 -10.92
N ALA A 58 -13.49 0.91 -10.01
CA ALA A 58 -13.38 2.35 -9.85
C ALA A 58 -12.03 2.86 -10.36
N VAL A 59 -12.04 3.95 -11.11
CA VAL A 59 -10.80 4.63 -11.54
C VAL A 59 -10.88 6.12 -11.21
N ILE A 60 -9.88 6.65 -10.49
CA ILE A 60 -9.74 8.09 -10.27
C ILE A 60 -8.58 8.60 -11.13
N ASN A 61 -8.91 9.44 -12.12
CA ASN A 61 -7.95 9.96 -13.09
C ASN A 61 -7.45 11.38 -12.75
N GLY A 62 -8.15 12.13 -11.89
CA GLY A 62 -7.82 13.51 -11.56
C GLY A 62 -8.77 14.11 -10.51
N GLY A 63 -8.47 15.32 -10.03
CA GLY A 63 -9.29 15.98 -9.00
C GLY A 63 -9.18 15.33 -7.61
N THR A 64 -10.06 15.72 -6.69
CA THR A 64 -10.11 15.19 -5.32
C THR A 64 -11.41 14.44 -5.07
N VAL A 65 -11.32 13.21 -4.60
CA VAL A 65 -12.45 12.41 -4.13
C VAL A 65 -12.34 12.25 -2.62
N SER A 66 -13.34 12.70 -1.89
CA SER A 66 -13.43 12.52 -0.44
C SER A 66 -14.36 11.36 -0.11
N TYR A 67 -13.85 10.34 0.58
CA TYR A 67 -14.63 9.24 1.13
C TYR A 67 -14.91 9.48 2.61
N ASP A 68 -16.17 9.73 2.96
CA ASP A 68 -16.59 9.89 4.35
C ASP A 68 -16.93 8.53 4.97
N ALA A 69 -15.91 7.89 5.55
CA ALA A 69 -16.09 6.59 6.19
C ALA A 69 -17.00 6.65 7.43
N GLY A 70 -17.24 7.83 8.02
CA GLY A 70 -18.19 7.95 9.13
C GLY A 70 -19.64 7.79 8.69
N ALA A 71 -19.94 8.15 7.44
CA ALA A 71 -21.26 7.98 6.84
C ALA A 71 -21.40 6.65 6.09
N LEU A 72 -20.31 6.15 5.50
CA LEU A 72 -20.34 5.02 4.57
C LEU A 72 -19.79 3.71 5.16
N GLY A 73 -19.13 3.78 6.33
CA GLY A 73 -18.42 2.65 6.89
C GLY A 73 -17.05 2.45 6.25
N ASP A 74 -16.48 1.26 6.43
CA ASP A 74 -15.13 0.95 5.98
C ASP A 74 -15.02 1.01 4.45
N LEU A 75 -14.04 1.77 3.95
CA LEU A 75 -13.72 1.77 2.52
C LEU A 75 -13.23 0.37 2.15
N GLY A 76 -13.73 -0.25 1.09
CA GLY A 76 -13.17 -1.54 0.66
C GLY A 76 -13.87 -2.79 1.17
N ALA A 77 -14.58 -2.71 2.30
CA ALA A 77 -15.11 -3.90 2.95
C ALA A 77 -16.20 -4.55 2.09
N GLY A 78 -16.01 -5.81 1.71
CA GLY A 78 -16.95 -6.54 0.85
C GLY A 78 -16.79 -6.28 -0.64
N TRP A 79 -15.64 -5.76 -1.09
CA TRP A 79 -15.39 -5.46 -2.51
C TRP A 79 -15.38 -6.69 -3.41
N GLY A 80 -15.25 -7.89 -2.85
CA GLY A 80 -15.29 -9.12 -3.63
C GLY A 80 -14.16 -9.15 -4.66
N SER A 81 -14.50 -9.03 -5.94
CA SER A 81 -13.53 -8.98 -7.05
C SER A 81 -13.32 -7.58 -7.65
N SER A 82 -13.91 -6.53 -7.07
CA SER A 82 -13.77 -5.16 -7.57
C SER A 82 -12.37 -4.58 -7.41
N HIS A 83 -11.99 -3.71 -8.34
CA HIS A 83 -10.68 -3.05 -8.34
C HIS A 83 -10.82 -1.52 -8.23
N LEU A 84 -9.93 -0.88 -7.46
CA LEU A 84 -9.81 0.58 -7.41
C LEU A 84 -8.45 0.99 -7.96
N THR A 85 -8.42 1.95 -8.88
CA THR A 85 -7.19 2.49 -9.45
C THR A 85 -7.11 4.02 -9.30
N LEU A 86 -6.04 4.52 -8.70
CA LEU A 86 -5.66 5.93 -8.70
C LEU A 86 -4.61 6.18 -9.78
N ASN A 87 -5.06 6.44 -11.00
CA ASN A 87 -4.19 6.83 -12.12
C ASN A 87 -3.73 8.29 -12.01
N GLY A 88 -4.48 9.11 -11.29
CA GLY A 88 -4.18 10.49 -10.98
C GLY A 88 -5.07 10.99 -9.84
N GLY A 89 -5.07 12.30 -9.59
CA GLY A 89 -5.92 12.91 -8.57
C GLY A 89 -5.59 12.45 -7.14
N VAL A 90 -6.55 12.66 -6.24
CA VAL A 90 -6.41 12.39 -4.82
C VAL A 90 -7.67 11.69 -4.30
N LEU A 91 -7.50 10.54 -3.65
CA LEU A 91 -8.55 9.96 -2.80
C LEU A 91 -8.20 10.27 -1.34
N THR A 92 -9.14 10.84 -0.59
CA THR A 92 -8.96 11.14 0.83
C THR A 92 -10.01 10.42 1.66
N GLN A 93 -9.58 9.67 2.68
CA GLN A 93 -10.45 9.11 3.71
C GLN A 93 -10.08 9.75 5.06
N SER A 94 -10.94 10.61 5.61
CA SER A 94 -10.57 11.54 6.70
C SER A 94 -11.08 11.14 8.09
N THR A 95 -11.63 9.96 8.29
CA THR A 95 -12.29 9.55 9.56
C THR A 95 -11.83 8.17 10.07
N THR A 96 -12.03 7.93 11.37
CA THR A 96 -11.58 6.74 12.13
C THR A 96 -12.45 5.52 11.85
N HIS A 97 -12.21 4.90 10.70
CA HIS A 97 -12.76 3.62 10.23
C HIS A 97 -11.65 2.84 9.54
N TRP A 98 -11.94 1.71 8.89
CA TRP A 98 -10.92 0.96 8.16
C TRP A 98 -10.98 1.25 6.65
N SER A 99 -9.85 1.02 5.98
CA SER A 99 -9.82 0.72 4.55
C SER A 99 -9.46 -0.76 4.42
N VAL A 100 -10.37 -1.62 3.96
CA VAL A 100 -10.20 -3.08 3.92
C VAL A 100 -10.27 -3.54 2.48
N PHE A 101 -9.17 -3.95 1.86
CA PHE A 101 -9.21 -4.51 0.52
C PHE A 101 -9.22 -6.04 0.64
N ASP A 102 -10.35 -6.69 0.39
CA ASP A 102 -10.57 -8.12 0.63
C ASP A 102 -10.89 -8.91 -0.66
N GLY A 103 -11.20 -10.20 -0.51
CA GLY A 103 -11.55 -11.07 -1.61
C GLY A 103 -10.40 -11.25 -2.61
N SER A 104 -10.64 -10.91 -3.86
CA SER A 104 -9.63 -10.91 -4.93
C SER A 104 -9.42 -9.50 -5.51
N GLY A 105 -9.85 -8.47 -4.79
CA GLY A 105 -9.78 -7.09 -5.24
C GLY A 105 -8.34 -6.61 -5.39
N THR A 106 -8.16 -5.52 -6.12
CA THR A 106 -6.84 -4.89 -6.26
C THR A 106 -6.97 -3.39 -6.12
N PHE A 107 -6.20 -2.83 -5.19
CA PHE A 107 -6.05 -1.39 -5.05
C PHE A 107 -4.73 -0.96 -5.66
N THR A 108 -4.82 -0.13 -6.70
CA THR A 108 -3.67 0.33 -7.48
C THR A 108 -3.47 1.83 -7.34
N ILE A 109 -2.23 2.26 -7.10
CA ILE A 109 -1.81 3.66 -7.22
C ILE A 109 -0.78 3.73 -8.35
N ALA A 110 -1.20 4.29 -9.48
CA ALA A 110 -0.42 4.38 -10.72
C ALA A 110 -0.07 5.82 -11.12
N GLY A 111 -0.45 6.81 -10.32
CA GLY A 111 -0.11 8.22 -10.53
C GLY A 111 -0.82 9.21 -9.59
N GLY A 112 -1.85 8.76 -8.86
CA GLY A 112 -2.58 9.59 -7.89
C GLY A 112 -2.00 9.58 -6.48
N THR A 113 -2.75 10.16 -5.54
CA THR A 113 -2.45 10.14 -4.10
C THR A 113 -3.60 9.51 -3.32
N PHE A 114 -3.30 8.56 -2.43
CA PHE A 114 -4.23 8.12 -1.41
C PHE A 114 -3.82 8.71 -0.05
N ASN A 115 -4.67 9.57 0.51
CA ASN A 115 -4.53 10.12 1.86
C ASN A 115 -5.50 9.41 2.79
N SER A 116 -5.00 8.47 3.57
CA SER A 116 -5.81 7.74 4.55
C SER A 116 -5.50 8.18 5.96
N ALA A 117 -6.53 8.67 6.65
CA ALA A 117 -6.56 8.84 8.09
C ALA A 117 -7.39 7.73 8.77
N ALA A 118 -7.72 6.65 8.04
CA ALA A 118 -8.35 5.46 8.57
C ALA A 118 -7.54 4.91 9.75
N ASP A 119 -8.16 4.29 10.75
CA ASP A 119 -7.41 3.67 11.84
C ASP A 119 -6.51 2.54 11.32
N ARG A 120 -7.02 1.80 10.33
CA ARG A 120 -6.32 0.68 9.71
C ARG A 120 -6.56 0.66 8.21
N VAL A 121 -5.48 0.49 7.44
CA VAL A 121 -5.55 0.01 6.06
C VAL A 121 -5.16 -1.46 6.07
N GLN A 122 -6.02 -2.34 5.57
CA GLN A 122 -5.84 -3.77 5.64
C GLN A 122 -5.94 -4.39 4.24
N ILE A 123 -4.94 -5.18 3.87
CA ILE A 123 -4.97 -6.00 2.66
C ILE A 123 -5.26 -7.44 3.07
N GLY A 124 -6.43 -7.92 2.65
CA GLY A 124 -7.07 -9.16 3.08
C GLY A 124 -7.83 -9.02 4.40
N ALA A 125 -9.03 -9.57 4.48
CA ALA A 125 -9.81 -9.76 5.71
C ALA A 125 -9.70 -11.19 6.28
N SER A 126 -9.32 -12.15 5.44
CA SER A 126 -9.21 -13.56 5.81
C SER A 126 -7.97 -14.24 5.22
N GLY A 127 -7.61 -15.42 5.74
CA GLY A 127 -6.51 -16.25 5.19
C GLY A 127 -6.81 -16.90 3.83
N THR A 128 -8.00 -16.70 3.27
CA THR A 128 -8.36 -17.17 1.92
C THR A 128 -8.39 -16.05 0.88
N ASP A 129 -8.19 -14.81 1.31
CA ASP A 129 -8.18 -13.67 0.41
C ASP A 129 -6.89 -13.66 -0.42
N THR A 130 -7.01 -13.10 -1.62
CA THR A 130 -5.93 -12.92 -2.60
C THR A 130 -5.89 -11.46 -3.06
N ALA A 131 -6.25 -10.54 -2.16
CA ALA A 131 -6.28 -9.13 -2.42
C ALA A 131 -4.86 -8.58 -2.61
N GLN A 132 -4.78 -7.51 -3.39
CA GLN A 132 -3.49 -6.92 -3.76
C GLN A 132 -3.49 -5.41 -3.54
N PHE A 133 -2.41 -4.90 -2.96
CA PHE A 133 -2.06 -3.49 -3.03
C PHE A 133 -0.88 -3.32 -3.97
N VAL A 134 -1.03 -2.46 -5.00
CA VAL A 134 -0.02 -2.26 -6.03
C VAL A 134 0.26 -0.77 -6.21
N MET A 135 1.51 -0.36 -5.97
CA MET A 135 1.96 1.00 -6.18
C MET A 135 3.07 1.03 -7.22
N THR A 136 2.77 1.59 -8.39
CA THR A 136 3.73 1.75 -9.50
C THR A 136 4.22 3.18 -9.65
N SER A 137 3.45 4.16 -9.18
CA SER A 137 3.87 5.56 -9.02
C SER A 137 2.93 6.30 -8.06
N GLY A 138 3.06 7.62 -7.90
CA GLY A 138 2.17 8.42 -7.06
C GLY A 138 2.55 8.42 -5.57
N SER A 139 1.56 8.58 -4.69
CA SER A 139 1.77 8.66 -3.24
C SER A 139 0.72 7.90 -2.43
N PHE A 140 1.16 7.17 -1.40
CA PHE A 140 0.28 6.63 -0.36
C PHE A 140 0.69 7.20 0.98
N ILE A 141 -0.20 7.96 1.62
CA ILE A 141 0.04 8.60 2.90
C ILE A 141 -1.00 8.08 3.88
N HIS A 142 -0.55 7.26 4.81
CA HIS A 142 -1.36 6.74 5.91
C HIS A 142 -0.95 7.40 7.22
N THR A 143 -1.81 8.25 7.75
CA THR A 143 -1.60 8.90 9.06
C THR A 143 -2.28 8.15 10.20
N GLY A 144 -2.99 7.07 9.88
CA GLY A 144 -3.66 6.20 10.83
C GLY A 144 -2.72 5.35 11.68
N SER A 145 -3.32 4.36 12.35
CA SER A 145 -2.59 3.50 13.29
C SER A 145 -1.80 2.41 12.57
N GLU A 146 -2.39 1.71 11.59
CA GLU A 146 -1.78 0.48 11.05
C GLU A 146 -2.01 0.29 9.55
N VAL A 147 -1.00 -0.22 8.85
CA VAL A 147 -1.14 -0.89 7.56
C VAL A 147 -0.90 -2.39 7.77
N ALA A 148 -1.92 -3.22 7.58
CA ALA A 148 -1.87 -4.65 7.82
C ALA A 148 -1.91 -5.43 6.50
N VAL A 149 -1.00 -6.39 6.33
CA VAL A 149 -1.01 -7.34 5.21
C VAL A 149 -1.26 -8.74 5.77
N ARG A 150 -2.44 -9.28 5.50
CA ARG A 150 -2.85 -10.61 5.96
C ARG A 150 -2.30 -11.70 5.04
N GLY A 151 -2.17 -12.91 5.58
CA GLY A 151 -1.61 -14.05 4.86
C GLY A 151 -2.32 -14.34 3.53
N GLY A 152 -1.56 -14.68 2.50
CA GLY A 152 -2.09 -14.93 1.14
C GLY A 152 -2.27 -13.68 0.26
N ASN A 153 -2.13 -12.49 0.84
CA ASN A 153 -2.30 -11.21 0.14
C ASN A 153 -0.94 -10.59 -0.19
N THR A 154 -0.91 -9.71 -1.20
CA THR A 154 0.32 -9.09 -1.67
C THR A 154 0.31 -7.57 -1.51
N PHE A 155 1.46 -7.01 -1.19
CA PHE A 155 1.68 -5.57 -1.12
C PHE A 155 2.94 -5.23 -1.90
N THR A 156 2.80 -4.52 -3.01
CA THR A 156 3.91 -4.23 -3.92
C THR A 156 4.11 -2.74 -4.12
N VAL A 157 5.35 -2.28 -4.02
CA VAL A 157 5.77 -0.89 -4.25
C VAL A 157 6.93 -0.86 -5.25
N SER A 158 6.60 -0.80 -6.53
CA SER A 158 7.57 -0.74 -7.63
C SER A 158 7.91 0.69 -8.09
N GLY A 159 7.19 1.69 -7.59
CA GLY A 159 7.52 3.11 -7.80
C GLY A 159 6.72 4.04 -6.89
N GLY A 160 7.05 5.34 -6.91
CA GLY A 160 6.40 6.37 -6.07
C GLY A 160 6.86 6.35 -4.61
N SER A 161 6.06 6.97 -3.72
CA SER A 161 6.38 7.10 -2.30
C SER A 161 5.22 6.74 -1.38
N MET A 162 5.47 5.80 -0.47
CA MET A 162 4.59 5.43 0.61
C MET A 162 5.10 5.95 1.96
N SER A 163 4.17 6.37 2.80
CA SER A 163 4.40 6.82 4.16
C SER A 163 3.33 6.27 5.10
N ALA A 164 3.71 5.56 6.16
CA ALA A 164 2.80 5.01 7.18
C ALA A 164 3.45 5.03 8.57
N ASN A 165 2.69 4.88 9.64
CA ASN A 165 3.26 4.87 11.00
C ASN A 165 3.68 3.46 11.45
N PHE A 166 2.90 2.44 11.10
CA PHE A 166 3.12 1.07 11.54
C PHE A 166 2.65 0.07 10.50
N PHE A 167 3.37 -1.04 10.38
CA PHE A 167 3.01 -2.18 9.56
C PHE A 167 2.88 -3.47 10.37
N SER A 168 1.91 -4.30 10.01
CA SER A 168 1.80 -5.67 10.50
C SER A 168 1.66 -6.67 9.36
N LEU A 169 2.35 -7.81 9.49
CA LEU A 169 2.33 -8.88 8.50
C LEU A 169 1.96 -10.20 9.14
N GLY A 170 1.24 -11.00 8.35
CA GLY A 170 1.21 -12.44 8.55
C GLY A 170 0.15 -12.92 9.53
N ASP A 171 -0.82 -12.09 9.89
CA ASP A 171 -2.04 -12.63 10.48
C ASP A 171 -2.73 -13.51 9.43
N PHE A 172 -3.15 -14.71 9.84
CA PHE A 172 -3.80 -15.73 8.99
C PHE A 172 -2.92 -16.38 7.90
N GLY A 173 -1.59 -16.24 7.96
CA GLY A 173 -0.68 -16.99 7.08
C GLY A 173 0.57 -16.21 6.68
N LEU A 174 1.26 -16.67 5.65
CA LEU A 174 2.44 -15.99 5.13
C LEU A 174 2.05 -14.73 4.36
N ALA A 175 2.67 -13.61 4.68
CA ALA A 175 2.49 -12.34 3.99
C ALA A 175 3.83 -11.79 3.48
N THR A 176 3.79 -11.16 2.31
CA THR A 176 4.99 -10.60 1.67
C THR A 176 4.72 -9.16 1.24
N ILE A 177 5.70 -8.28 1.53
CA ILE A 177 5.78 -6.95 0.94
C ILE A 177 6.95 -6.96 -0.05
N ASP A 178 6.68 -6.57 -1.30
CA ASP A 178 7.70 -6.46 -2.34
C ASP A 178 7.96 -4.98 -2.66
N VAL A 179 9.17 -4.49 -2.41
CA VAL A 179 9.59 -3.12 -2.74
C VAL A 179 10.60 -3.20 -3.88
N ALA A 180 10.15 -2.87 -5.08
CA ALA A 180 10.81 -3.16 -6.36
C ALA A 180 11.20 -1.91 -7.18
N GLY A 181 11.39 -0.76 -6.51
CA GLY A 181 11.79 0.51 -7.15
C GLY A 181 11.15 1.77 -6.56
N GLY A 182 10.16 1.65 -5.67
CA GLY A 182 9.59 2.78 -4.94
C GLY A 182 10.23 2.99 -3.56
N THR A 183 9.74 4.00 -2.85
CA THR A 183 10.15 4.30 -1.47
C THR A 183 9.04 3.99 -0.49
N VAL A 184 9.31 3.16 0.52
CA VAL A 184 8.44 2.97 1.68
C VAL A 184 9.10 3.61 2.90
N ARG A 185 8.36 4.46 3.60
CA ARG A 185 8.82 5.13 4.81
C ARG A 185 7.87 4.87 5.97
N LEU A 186 8.41 4.34 7.06
CA LEU A 186 7.71 4.31 8.34
C LEU A 186 8.04 5.60 9.11
N ASN A 187 7.03 6.44 9.27
CA ASN A 187 7.17 7.73 9.94
C ASN A 187 7.36 7.54 11.45
N ASP A 188 8.13 8.46 12.01
CA ASP A 188 8.34 8.60 13.44
C ASP A 188 7.04 9.10 14.11
N GLY A 189 6.20 8.15 14.51
CA GLY A 189 5.00 8.39 15.31
C GLY A 189 5.19 7.76 16.69
N SER A 190 4.97 8.55 17.74
CA SER A 190 5.00 8.18 19.18
C SER A 190 4.76 6.69 19.48
N SER A 191 5.59 6.11 20.37
CA SER A 191 5.45 4.76 21.00
C SER A 191 4.32 3.90 20.44
N GLY A 192 4.60 3.17 19.35
CA GLY A 192 3.61 2.39 18.60
C GLY A 192 3.90 2.31 17.10
N GLY A 193 4.75 3.20 16.56
CA GLY A 193 5.28 3.10 15.20
C GLY A 193 6.32 1.98 15.04
N GLY A 194 6.39 1.38 13.85
CA GLY A 194 7.34 0.30 13.55
C GLY A 194 6.79 -0.81 12.68
N PHE A 195 7.31 -2.02 12.88
CA PHE A 195 7.00 -3.18 12.05
C PHE A 195 6.76 -4.42 12.91
N TYR A 196 5.69 -5.15 12.65
CA TYR A 196 5.34 -6.40 13.34
C TYR A 196 5.18 -7.55 12.36
N ILE A 197 5.74 -8.71 12.70
CA ILE A 197 5.55 -9.96 11.97
C ILE A 197 4.88 -10.99 12.89
N GLY A 198 3.62 -11.33 12.59
CA GLY A 198 2.84 -12.31 13.34
C GLY A 198 3.11 -13.76 12.95
N THR A 199 3.56 -14.02 11.71
CA THR A 199 3.80 -15.38 11.21
C THR A 199 5.21 -15.56 10.65
N ALA A 200 5.90 -16.58 11.16
CA ALA A 200 7.22 -17.00 10.70
C ALA A 200 7.22 -17.29 9.20
N GLY A 201 8.19 -16.73 8.48
CA GLY A 201 8.32 -16.85 7.02
C GLY A 201 7.73 -15.69 6.24
N SER A 202 6.93 -14.81 6.87
CA SER A 202 6.54 -13.53 6.27
C SER A 202 7.75 -12.62 6.15
N ALA A 203 7.80 -11.78 5.11
CA ALA A 203 8.99 -11.01 4.81
C ALA A 203 8.72 -9.72 4.03
N ILE A 204 9.73 -8.84 4.05
CA ILE A 204 9.87 -7.77 3.06
C ILE A 204 10.97 -8.19 2.09
N ASN A 205 10.65 -8.23 0.81
CA ASN A 205 11.60 -8.43 -0.27
C ASN A 205 11.97 -7.07 -0.84
N LEU A 206 13.27 -6.79 -0.90
CA LEU A 206 13.81 -5.60 -1.54
C LEU A 206 14.44 -6.02 -2.86
N THR A 207 13.89 -5.54 -3.95
CA THR A 207 14.41 -5.81 -5.29
C THR A 207 14.57 -4.50 -6.05
N ALA A 208 15.43 -4.46 -7.06
CA ALA A 208 15.49 -3.37 -8.04
C ALA A 208 15.55 -1.95 -7.43
N ALA A 209 16.58 -1.66 -6.62
CA ALA A 209 16.84 -0.31 -6.04
C ALA A 209 15.68 0.28 -5.20
N GLY A 210 14.76 -0.56 -4.72
CA GLY A 210 13.74 -0.17 -3.74
C GLY A 210 14.37 0.39 -2.45
N VAL A 211 13.69 1.36 -1.83
CA VAL A 211 14.13 1.97 -0.58
C VAL A 211 13.11 1.69 0.52
N PHE A 212 13.55 1.08 1.61
CA PHE A 212 12.73 0.89 2.82
C PHE A 212 13.38 1.60 4.00
N ASN A 213 12.69 2.61 4.53
CA ASN A 213 13.16 3.42 5.65
C ASN A 213 12.27 3.17 6.87
N ILE A 214 12.87 2.74 7.98
CA ILE A 214 12.20 2.63 9.27
C ILE A 214 12.72 3.73 10.19
N GLY A 215 11.83 4.60 10.67
CA GLY A 215 12.14 5.43 11.85
C GLY A 215 12.19 4.57 13.11
N ASN A 216 13.17 4.79 13.98
CA ASN A 216 13.15 4.30 15.37
C ASN A 216 13.25 2.73 15.58
N THR A 217 14.12 1.99 14.89
CA THR A 217 14.69 0.63 15.21
C THR A 217 16.09 0.65 15.88
N ASN A 218 16.27 0.18 17.13
CA ASN A 218 17.56 0.19 17.85
C ASN A 218 18.68 -0.38 16.97
N ILE A 219 19.83 0.30 16.88
CA ILE A 219 21.00 -0.23 16.17
C ILE A 219 21.45 -1.57 16.79
N ALA A 220 21.34 -1.73 18.11
CA ALA A 220 21.76 -2.96 18.80
C ALA A 220 20.86 -4.18 18.47
N ASP A 221 19.59 -3.94 18.13
CA ASP A 221 18.63 -4.98 17.74
C ASP A 221 18.60 -5.19 16.22
N ALA A 222 18.96 -4.16 15.42
CA ALA A 222 19.17 -4.28 13.98
C ALA A 222 20.33 -5.25 13.63
N THR A 223 21.30 -5.42 14.54
CA THR A 223 22.41 -6.37 14.38
C THR A 223 22.04 -7.83 14.61
N ALA A 224 20.81 -8.16 15.00
CA ALA A 224 20.40 -9.52 15.33
C ALA A 224 19.20 -10.00 14.49
N ASN A 225 19.36 -10.01 13.16
CA ASN A 225 18.87 -11.06 12.25
C ASN A 225 19.19 -10.66 10.81
N TYR A 226 20.41 -11.01 10.38
CA TYR A 226 20.95 -10.68 9.07
C TYR A 226 20.44 -11.63 7.98
N LEU A 227 19.67 -11.05 7.04
CA LEU A 227 19.77 -11.19 5.59
C LEU A 227 20.15 -12.58 5.02
N ASP A 228 19.16 -13.23 4.40
CA ASP A 228 19.41 -13.92 3.11
C ASP A 228 19.35 -12.81 2.04
N THR A 229 20.12 -12.90 0.97
CA THR A 229 20.63 -11.77 0.14
C THR A 229 19.62 -10.69 -0.31
N ASP A 230 18.30 -10.96 -0.30
CA ASP A 230 17.24 -10.02 -0.71
C ASP A 230 16.10 -9.83 0.34
N ARG A 231 16.25 -10.36 1.56
CA ARG A 231 15.14 -10.48 2.55
C ARG A 231 15.50 -9.93 3.92
N VAL A 232 14.68 -9.01 4.43
CA VAL A 232 14.78 -8.52 5.83
C VAL A 232 13.77 -9.23 6.72
N VAL A 233 14.22 -9.84 7.81
CA VAL A 233 13.39 -10.51 8.83
C VAL A 233 13.59 -9.83 10.18
N PHE A 234 12.55 -9.21 10.74
CA PHE A 234 12.61 -8.53 12.02
C PHE A 234 12.23 -9.47 13.18
N GLY A 235 13.09 -9.51 14.21
CA GLY A 235 12.86 -10.18 15.48
C GLY A 235 12.49 -9.18 16.58
N MET A 236 11.73 -9.65 17.57
CA MET A 236 11.16 -8.87 18.67
C MET A 236 12.25 -8.42 19.65
N ASP A 237 12.59 -7.12 19.70
CA ASP A 237 12.90 -6.43 20.96
C ASP A 237 13.03 -4.91 20.79
N GLY A 238 12.64 -4.21 21.87
CA GLY A 238 12.31 -2.79 21.87
C GLY A 238 13.44 -1.88 22.32
N ASN A 239 13.93 -1.08 21.36
CA ASN A 239 14.43 0.30 21.48
C ASN A 239 14.67 0.81 20.05
N ASN A 240 15.14 2.06 19.84
CA ASN A 240 14.89 2.74 18.57
C ASN A 240 16.08 3.49 17.90
N ALA A 241 16.20 3.45 16.55
CA ALA A 241 17.10 4.19 15.63
C ALA A 241 16.69 4.12 14.13
N LEU A 242 17.05 5.08 13.26
CA LEU A 242 16.65 5.02 11.83
C LEU A 242 17.38 3.89 11.06
N LEU A 243 16.64 2.89 10.55
CA LEU A 243 17.16 1.84 9.66
C LEU A 243 16.83 2.19 8.21
N GLN A 244 17.85 2.60 7.44
CA GLN A 244 17.74 2.74 6.00
C GLN A 244 18.29 1.46 5.34
N VAL A 245 17.43 0.80 4.58
CA VAL A 245 17.77 -0.42 3.83
C VAL A 245 17.70 -0.10 2.34
N VAL A 246 18.84 -0.15 1.66
CA VAL A 246 18.98 0.13 0.22
C VAL A 246 19.64 -1.06 -0.46
N ASP A 247 19.01 -1.58 -1.52
CA ASP A 247 19.65 -2.54 -2.44
C ASP A 247 20.84 -1.86 -3.13
N ASP A 248 22.04 -2.44 -2.98
CA ASP A 248 23.27 -1.90 -3.55
C ASP A 248 23.45 -2.23 -5.05
N GLY A 249 22.52 -2.98 -5.64
CA GLY A 249 22.56 -3.39 -7.05
C GLY A 249 23.59 -4.48 -7.35
N ALA A 250 24.24 -5.06 -6.33
CA ALA A 250 25.19 -6.17 -6.42
C ALA A 250 24.67 -7.45 -5.73
N GLY A 251 23.39 -7.49 -5.34
CA GLY A 251 22.80 -8.58 -4.55
C GLY A 251 23.10 -8.46 -3.06
N GLY A 252 23.42 -7.24 -2.58
CA GLY A 252 23.65 -6.92 -1.19
C GLY A 252 22.70 -5.83 -0.70
N VAL A 253 22.39 -5.88 0.59
CA VAL A 253 21.59 -4.87 1.27
C VAL A 253 22.51 -3.94 2.06
N ASN A 254 22.57 -2.67 1.68
CA ASN A 254 23.32 -1.65 2.41
C ASN A 254 22.45 -1.08 3.54
N ILE A 255 22.83 -1.42 4.78
CA ILE A 255 22.22 -0.87 5.98
C ILE A 255 23.07 0.31 6.44
N SER A 256 22.58 1.53 6.23
CA SER A 256 23.20 2.73 6.79
C SER A 256 22.39 3.21 7.99
N ALA A 257 22.90 2.98 9.19
CA ALA A 257 22.44 3.69 10.37
C ALA A 257 23.08 5.09 10.32
N VAL A 258 22.36 6.08 9.80
CA VAL A 258 22.80 7.48 9.89
C VAL A 258 22.53 7.92 11.33
N PRO A 259 23.56 8.10 12.18
CA PRO A 259 23.34 8.59 13.52
C PRO A 259 22.80 10.00 13.40
N GLU A 260 21.69 10.30 14.09
CA GLU A 260 21.31 11.70 14.26
C GLU A 260 22.53 12.45 14.82
N PRO A 261 22.88 13.64 14.29
CA PRO A 261 23.99 14.40 14.80
C PRO A 261 23.69 14.74 16.26
N THR A 262 24.29 13.97 17.17
CA THR A 262 24.06 14.18 18.60
C THR A 262 24.40 15.63 18.93
N SER A 263 23.58 16.26 19.76
CA SER A 263 23.77 17.63 20.23
C SER A 263 25.16 17.87 20.85
N ALA A 264 25.88 16.80 21.22
CA ALA A 264 27.30 16.82 21.59
C ALA A 264 28.24 17.29 20.45
N ALA A 265 27.97 16.95 19.18
CA ALA A 265 28.76 17.41 18.04
C ALA A 265 28.57 18.93 17.79
N LEU A 266 27.35 19.44 17.98
CA LEU A 266 27.04 20.87 17.89
C LEU A 266 27.67 21.66 19.06
N LEU A 267 27.65 21.10 20.27
CA LEU A 267 28.31 21.67 21.45
C LEU A 267 29.84 21.62 21.34
N GLY A 268 30.40 20.56 20.74
CA GLY A 268 31.83 20.45 20.46
C GLY A 268 32.31 21.52 19.48
N LEU A 269 31.57 21.73 18.37
CA LEU A 269 31.88 22.79 17.40
C LEU A 269 31.66 24.19 17.99
N GLY A 270 30.60 24.39 18.78
CA GLY A 270 30.36 25.63 19.51
C GLY A 270 31.46 25.95 20.53
N GLY A 271 31.96 24.94 21.25
CA GLY A 271 33.07 25.04 22.20
C GLY A 271 34.40 25.40 21.52
N VAL A 272 34.71 24.78 20.38
CA VAL A 272 35.91 25.09 19.58
C VAL A 272 35.85 26.51 19.02
N ALA A 273 34.68 26.95 18.54
CA ALA A 273 34.48 28.33 18.06
C ALA A 273 34.68 29.36 19.19
N LEU A 274 34.26 29.07 20.42
CA LEU A 274 34.48 29.92 21.59
C LEU A 274 35.95 29.97 22.02
N ILE A 275 36.65 28.83 21.98
CA ILE A 275 38.10 28.76 22.31
C ILE A 275 38.92 29.53 21.26
N LEU A 276 38.58 29.43 19.98
CA LEU A 276 39.24 30.18 18.92
C LEU A 276 39.00 31.69 19.03
N ARG A 277 37.82 32.13 19.49
CA ARG A 277 37.52 33.56 19.72
C ARG A 277 38.30 34.14 20.90
N ARG A 278 38.66 33.33 21.91
CA ARG A 278 39.48 33.75 23.06
C ARG A 278 40.99 33.84 22.76
N ARG A 279 41.43 33.29 21.62
CA ARG A 279 42.85 33.25 21.22
C ARG A 279 43.23 34.29 20.14
N LYS A 280 42.32 35.19 19.77
CA LYS A 280 42.61 36.43 19.06
C LYS A 280 42.60 37.60 20.03
#